data_AF-A0A4Y2LZD2-F1
#
_entry.id   AF-A0A4Y2LZD2-F1
#
_cell.length_a   1.000
_cell.length_b   1.000
_cell.length_c   1.000
_cell.angle_alpha   90.00
_cell.angle_beta   90.00
_cell.angle_gamma   90.00
#
_symmetry.space_group_name_H-M   'P 1'
#
loop_
_entity.id
_entity.type
_entity.pdbx_description
1 polymer ?
#
loop_
_entity_poly.entity_id
_entity_poly.type
_entity_poly.pdbx_seq_one_letter_code
_entity_poly.pdbx_strand_id
1 'polypeptide(L)'
;MKFHNVHGCNVVIDEGGSRASRTSSFCDGIAFSSKPLSINSRICLHLGANEDWTGALRIGLTTQDPATFANKKLPRYVCPDFTSKPGFWARPLPEAWTKNGNRYSSILHRIFCI
;
A
#
# COMPACT_ATOMS: atom_id res chain seq x y z
N MET A 1 8.75 5.49 -9.53
CA MET A 1 8.68 5.02 -8.12
C MET A 1 8.49 3.51 -8.16
N LYS A 2 9.14 2.75 -7.27
CA LYS A 2 9.04 1.28 -7.20
C LYS A 2 8.48 0.84 -5.85
N PHE A 3 8.05 -0.42 -5.72
CA PHE A 3 7.69 -1.06 -4.47
C PHE A 3 8.93 -1.59 -3.73
N HIS A 4 8.88 -1.61 -2.41
CA HIS A 4 9.94 -2.14 -1.55
C HIS A 4 9.90 -3.66 -1.53
N ASN A 5 11.05 -4.33 -1.43
CA ASN A 5 11.13 -5.81 -1.32
C ASN A 5 10.54 -6.37 -0.02
N VAL A 6 10.16 -5.51 0.91
CA VAL A 6 9.45 -5.92 2.12
C VAL A 6 7.98 -5.76 1.81
N HIS A 7 7.25 -6.87 1.83
CA HIS A 7 5.83 -6.93 1.51
C HIS A 7 5.20 -8.16 2.17
N GLY A 8 3.87 -8.21 2.16
CA GLY A 8 3.12 -9.32 2.72
C GLY A 8 3.36 -10.60 1.93
N CYS A 9 3.13 -11.76 2.57
CA CYS A 9 3.41 -13.06 1.97
C CYS A 9 2.56 -13.36 0.74
N ASN A 10 1.42 -12.69 0.58
CA ASN A 10 0.53 -12.83 -0.57
C ASN A 10 0.76 -11.77 -1.63
N VAL A 11 1.84 -10.99 -1.55
CA VAL A 11 2.23 -10.00 -2.56
C VAL A 11 3.40 -10.53 -3.37
N VAL A 12 3.32 -10.39 -4.69
CA VAL A 12 4.44 -10.56 -5.61
C VAL A 12 4.74 -9.22 -6.26
N ILE A 13 6.01 -8.85 -6.26
CA ILE A 13 6.52 -7.68 -6.98
C ILE A 13 7.15 -8.17 -8.28
N ASP A 14 6.85 -7.49 -9.39
CA ASP A 14 7.45 -7.79 -10.69
C ASP A 14 8.97 -7.51 -10.70
N GLU A 15 9.68 -8.07 -11.67
CA GLU A 15 11.14 -7.87 -11.82
C GLU A 15 11.50 -6.37 -11.93
N GLY A 16 10.63 -5.57 -12.55
CA GLY A 16 10.80 -4.12 -12.65
C GLY A 16 10.65 -3.36 -11.32
N GLY A 17 10.04 -3.98 -10.30
CA GLY A 17 9.68 -3.36 -9.03
C GLY A 17 8.52 -2.36 -9.14
N SER A 18 7.83 -2.31 -10.28
CA SER A 18 6.83 -1.29 -10.61
C SER A 18 5.39 -1.76 -10.42
N ARG A 19 5.18 -3.07 -10.28
CA ARG A 19 3.87 -3.68 -10.07
C ARG A 19 3.92 -4.59 -8.85
N ALA A 20 3.03 -4.34 -7.90
CA ALA A 20 2.73 -5.25 -6.80
C ALA A 20 1.36 -5.89 -7.06
N SER A 21 1.29 -7.21 -6.99
CA SER A 21 0.07 -7.98 -7.25
C SER A 21 -0.19 -8.96 -6.12
N ARG A 22 -1.44 -9.03 -5.66
CA ARG A 22 -1.85 -10.04 -4.68
C ARG A 22 -2.08 -11.38 -5.39
N THR A 23 -1.48 -12.45 -4.89
CA THR A 23 -1.53 -13.78 -5.53
C THR A 23 -2.57 -14.71 -4.94
N SER A 24 -2.84 -14.60 -3.63
CA SER A 24 -3.80 -15.46 -2.95
C SER A 24 -4.38 -14.77 -1.71
N SER A 25 -5.47 -15.33 -1.17
CA SER A 25 -6.16 -14.84 0.02
C SER A 25 -6.66 -13.37 -0.07
N PHE A 26 -7.34 -12.93 0.98
CA PHE A 26 -7.84 -11.57 1.16
C PHE A 26 -6.98 -10.74 2.14
N CYS A 27 -5.96 -11.34 2.74
CA CYS A 27 -5.09 -10.75 3.75
C CYS A 27 -3.61 -10.94 3.42
N ASP A 28 -2.72 -10.43 4.28
CA ASP A 28 -1.26 -10.48 4.10
C ASP A 28 -0.81 -9.84 2.76
N GLY A 29 -1.53 -8.79 2.34
CA GLY A 29 -1.40 -8.11 1.06
C GLY A 29 -0.72 -6.74 1.12
N ILE A 30 0.10 -6.48 2.14
CA ILE A 30 0.69 -5.16 2.40
C ILE A 30 1.91 -4.92 1.50
N ALA A 31 2.03 -3.74 0.91
CA ALA A 31 3.21 -3.32 0.14
C ALA A 31 3.61 -1.89 0.50
N PHE A 32 4.90 -1.59 0.42
CA PHE A 32 5.46 -0.26 0.73
C PHE A 32 6.14 0.36 -0.50
N SER A 33 6.33 1.68 -0.49
CA SER A 33 7.20 2.33 -1.47
C SER A 33 8.67 2.01 -1.20
N SER A 34 9.45 1.78 -2.26
CA SER A 34 10.90 1.52 -2.18
C SER A 34 11.72 2.69 -1.65
N LYS A 35 11.17 3.90 -1.71
CA LYS A 35 11.82 5.13 -1.25
C LYS A 35 10.83 5.95 -0.42
N PRO A 36 11.33 6.73 0.56
CA PRO A 36 10.54 7.73 1.26
C PRO A 36 9.91 8.72 0.29
N LEU A 37 8.77 9.26 0.68
CA LEU A 37 8.01 10.24 -0.08
C LEU A 37 8.40 11.64 0.40
N SER A 38 8.82 12.51 -0.52
CA SER A 38 9.08 13.90 -0.18
C SER A 38 7.75 14.65 0.01
N ILE A 39 7.75 15.60 0.94
CA ILE A 39 6.64 16.56 1.06
C ILE A 39 6.44 17.26 -0.29
N ASN A 40 5.19 17.49 -0.64
CA ASN A 40 4.70 18.02 -1.92
C ASN A 40 5.01 17.14 -3.14
N SER A 41 5.45 15.89 -2.94
CA SER A 41 5.57 14.93 -4.04
C SER A 41 4.21 14.36 -4.43
N ARG A 42 3.98 14.27 -5.74
CA ARG A 42 2.82 13.57 -6.29
C ARG A 42 3.14 12.10 -6.47
N ILE A 43 2.23 11.26 -6.00
CA ILE A 43 2.27 9.81 -6.20
C ILE A 43 1.12 9.45 -7.12
N CYS A 44 1.40 8.62 -8.11
CA CYS A 44 0.40 8.07 -9.01
C CYS A 44 0.51 6.54 -8.99
N LEU A 45 -0.61 5.87 -8.74
CA LEU A 45 -0.73 4.42 -8.76
C LEU A 45 -1.73 4.02 -9.83
N HIS A 46 -1.35 3.08 -10.68
CA HIS A 46 -2.29 2.41 -11.57
C HIS A 46 -2.94 1.26 -10.80
N LEU A 47 -4.26 1.27 -10.75
CA LEU A 47 -5.04 0.30 -10.01
C LEU A 47 -5.45 -0.84 -10.93
N GLY A 48 -5.10 -2.06 -10.52
CA GLY A 48 -5.70 -3.28 -11.06
C GLY A 48 -6.92 -3.68 -10.23
N ALA A 49 -7.83 -4.40 -10.86
CA ALA A 49 -8.93 -5.08 -10.17
C ALA A 49 -8.82 -6.58 -10.42
N ASN A 50 -9.23 -7.36 -9.42
CA ASN A 50 -9.50 -8.78 -9.57
C ASN A 50 -10.95 -8.99 -9.14
N GLU A 51 -11.77 -9.51 -10.05
CA GLU A 51 -13.21 -9.74 -9.86
C GLU A 51 -13.52 -10.86 -8.85
N ASP A 52 -12.53 -11.69 -8.52
CA ASP A 52 -12.65 -12.79 -7.55
C ASP A 52 -12.72 -12.30 -6.08
N TRP A 53 -12.49 -11.00 -5.83
CA TRP A 53 -12.41 -10.46 -4.47
C TRP A 53 -13.30 -9.23 -4.27
N THR A 54 -14.07 -9.23 -3.19
CA THR A 54 -14.81 -8.05 -2.71
C THR A 54 -14.05 -7.34 -1.59
N GLY A 55 -14.28 -6.03 -1.45
CA GLY A 55 -13.71 -5.20 -0.39
C GLY A 55 -12.80 -4.08 -0.89
N ALA A 56 -12.23 -3.33 0.06
CA ALA A 56 -11.53 -2.08 -0.22
C ALA A 56 -10.00 -2.20 -0.24
N LEU A 57 -9.39 -1.67 -1.31
CA LEU A 57 -7.97 -1.33 -1.32
C LEU A 57 -7.73 -0.18 -0.33
N ARG A 58 -6.71 -0.31 0.52
CA ARG A 58 -6.32 0.73 1.48
C ARG A 58 -5.04 1.40 1.02
N ILE A 59 -5.01 2.73 1.08
CA ILE A 59 -3.83 3.55 0.80
C ILE A 59 -3.51 4.37 2.03
N GLY A 60 -2.22 4.48 2.31
CA GLY A 60 -1.74 5.08 3.54
C GLY A 60 -0.30 5.55 3.45
N LEU A 61 0.19 6.01 4.58
CA LEU A 61 1.54 6.51 4.78
C LEU A 61 2.07 5.94 6.09
N THR A 62 3.40 5.84 6.16
CA THR A 62 4.09 5.48 7.38
C THR A 62 5.38 6.29 7.51
N THR A 63 5.75 6.58 8.77
CA THR A 63 7.07 7.12 9.11
C THR A 63 8.09 6.03 9.43
N GLN A 64 7.66 4.76 9.47
CA GLN A 64 8.53 3.63 9.74
C GLN A 64 9.22 3.18 8.44
N ASP A 65 10.53 2.94 8.51
CA ASP A 65 11.28 2.37 7.39
C ASP A 65 10.84 0.91 7.17
N PRO A 66 10.36 0.54 5.95
CA PRO A 66 10.00 -0.84 5.63
C PRO A 66 11.11 -1.87 5.94
N ALA A 67 12.38 -1.49 5.85
CA ALA A 67 13.51 -2.36 6.15
C ALA A 67 13.48 -2.90 7.60
N THR A 68 12.86 -2.17 8.54
CA THR A 68 12.70 -2.61 9.94
C THR A 68 11.82 -3.86 10.09
N PHE A 69 11.06 -4.21 9.05
CA PHE A 69 10.23 -5.42 9.00
C PHE A 69 10.83 -6.54 8.16
N ALA A 70 12.03 -6.40 7.58
CA ALA A 70 12.61 -7.39 6.66
C ALA A 70 12.70 -8.81 7.25
N ASN A 71 13.00 -8.92 8.56
CA ASN A 71 13.11 -10.19 9.28
C ASN A 71 11.88 -10.48 10.16
N LYS A 72 10.75 -9.80 9.91
CA LYS A 72 9.53 -9.92 10.71
C LYS A 72 8.36 -10.28 9.81
N LYS A 73 7.43 -11.07 10.33
CA LYS A 73 6.15 -11.27 9.66
C LYS A 73 5.35 -9.96 9.75
N LEU A 74 4.97 -9.42 8.61
CA LEU A 74 4.03 -8.30 8.56
C LEU A 74 2.66 -8.73 9.11
N PRO A 75 1.87 -7.79 9.67
CA PRO A 75 0.51 -8.08 10.08
C PRO A 75 -0.36 -8.47 8.89
N ARG A 76 -1.47 -9.16 9.19
CA ARG A 76 -2.40 -9.62 8.14
C ARG A 76 -3.16 -8.46 7.51
N TYR A 77 -3.44 -7.41 8.29
CA TYR A 77 -4.20 -6.25 7.85
C TYR A 77 -3.47 -4.95 8.18
N VAL A 78 -3.74 -3.90 7.40
CA VAL A 78 -3.28 -2.55 7.75
C VAL A 78 -4.14 -1.95 8.87
N CYS A 79 -5.44 -2.25 8.86
CA CYS A 79 -6.38 -1.80 9.88
C CYS A 79 -6.98 -3.03 10.61
N PRO A 80 -6.95 -3.07 11.96
CA PRO A 80 -6.36 -2.08 12.85
C PRO A 80 -4.84 -2.27 13.09
N ASP A 81 -4.23 -3.37 12.64
CA ASP A 81 -2.91 -3.82 13.15
C ASP A 81 -1.77 -2.80 12.97
N PHE A 82 -1.76 -2.04 11.87
CA PHE A 82 -0.84 -0.93 11.68
C PHE A 82 -1.43 0.39 12.13
N THR A 83 -2.67 0.72 11.77
CA THR A 83 -3.26 2.04 12.09
C THR A 83 -3.51 2.26 13.58
N SER A 84 -3.46 1.22 14.41
CA SER A 84 -3.47 1.32 15.88
C SER A 84 -2.11 1.70 16.48
N LYS A 85 -1.04 1.66 15.67
CA LYS A 85 0.33 1.98 16.08
C LYS A 85 0.70 3.39 15.61
N PRO A 86 1.52 4.13 16.38
CA PRO A 86 2.00 5.43 15.96
C PRO A 86 2.84 5.31 14.68
N GLY A 87 2.73 6.31 13.81
CA GLY A 87 3.48 6.34 12.55
C GLY A 87 2.87 5.55 11.41
N PHE A 88 1.59 5.16 11.49
CA PHE A 88 0.85 4.52 10.41
C PHE A 88 -0.52 5.15 10.22
N TRP A 89 -0.85 5.48 8.99
CA TRP A 89 -2.15 6.04 8.61
C TRP A 89 -2.61 5.37 7.34
N ALA A 90 -3.86 4.94 7.27
CA ALA A 90 -4.42 4.37 6.06
C ALA A 90 -5.92 4.63 5.98
N ARG A 91 -6.42 4.80 4.76
CA ARG A 91 -7.85 4.94 4.48
C ARG A 91 -8.26 3.99 3.37
N PRO A 92 -9.50 3.45 3.40
CA PRO A 92 -10.03 2.74 2.26
C PRO A 92 -10.19 3.69 1.07
N LEU A 93 -9.91 3.18 -0.12
CA LEU A 93 -10.38 3.79 -1.35
C LEU A 93 -11.82 3.34 -1.61
N PRO A 94 -12.70 4.23 -2.09
CA PRO A 94 -14.01 3.83 -2.57
C PRO A 94 -13.89 2.77 -3.67
N GLU A 95 -14.71 1.72 -3.63
CA GLU A 95 -14.67 0.62 -4.60
C GLU A 95 -14.89 1.11 -6.05
N ALA A 96 -15.66 2.19 -6.21
CA ALA A 96 -15.85 2.85 -7.50
C ALA A 96 -14.52 3.32 -8.15
N TRP A 97 -13.49 3.58 -7.34
CA TRP A 97 -12.16 4.01 -7.81
C TRP A 97 -11.23 2.84 -8.06
N THR A 98 -11.48 1.67 -7.48
CA THR A 98 -10.61 0.49 -7.58
C THR A 98 -11.02 -0.42 -8.74
N LYS A 99 -11.20 0.17 -9.93
CA LYS A 99 -11.47 -0.55 -11.17
C LYS A 99 -10.19 -0.71 -11.97
N ASN A 100 -10.11 -1.77 -12.77
CA ASN A 100 -8.96 -2.01 -13.64
C ASN A 100 -8.75 -0.82 -14.58
N GLY A 101 -7.52 -0.30 -14.63
CA GLY A 101 -7.14 0.83 -15.48
C GLY A 101 -7.30 2.21 -14.82
N ASN A 102 -7.92 2.29 -13.64
CA ASN A 102 -8.03 3.55 -12.91
C ASN A 102 -6.66 4.02 -12.39
N ARG A 103 -6.52 5.34 -12.26
CA ARG A 103 -5.32 5.96 -11.68
C ARG A 103 -5.68 6.68 -10.40
N TYR A 104 -5.07 6.26 -9.30
CA TYR A 104 -5.10 7.03 -8.06
C TYR A 104 -3.92 7.98 -8.03
N SER A 105 -4.16 9.26 -7.77
CA SER A 105 -3.08 10.21 -7.51
C SER A 105 -3.32 11.02 -6.26
N SER A 106 -2.28 11.20 -5.45
CA SER A 106 -2.31 12.01 -4.23
C SER A 106 -1.02 12.80 -4.08
N ILE A 107 -1.09 13.93 -3.39
CA ILE A 107 0.06 14.78 -3.07
C ILE A 107 0.26 14.70 -1.56
N LEU A 108 1.50 14.46 -1.16
CA LEU A 108 1.87 14.45 0.24
C LEU A 108 1.96 15.89 0.77
N HIS A 109 0.90 16.41 1.40
CA HIS A 109 0.94 17.73 2.04
C HIS A 109 1.55 17.66 3.45
N ARG A 110 2.09 18.79 3.95
CA ARG A 110 2.62 18.91 5.34
C ARG A 110 1.55 18.71 6.42
N ILE A 111 0.28 18.88 6.07
CA ILE A 111 -0.84 18.78 7.01
C ILE A 111 -1.46 17.40 6.84
N PHE A 112 -1.12 16.49 7.75
CA PHE A 112 -1.86 15.25 7.96
C PHE A 112 -3.11 15.57 8.78
N CYS A 113 -4.12 16.21 8.17
CA CYS A 113 -5.47 16.12 8.72
C CYS A 113 -6.02 14.76 8.28
N ILE A 114 -6.14 13.85 9.24
CA ILE A 114 -6.82 12.55 9.08
C ILE A 114 -8.24 12.74 9.58
#